data_AF-A0A2P1UEL2-F1
#
_entry.id   AF-A0A2P1UEL2-F1
#
_cell.length_a   1.000
_cell.length_b   1.000
_cell.length_c   1.000
_cell.angle_alpha   90.00
_cell.angle_beta   90.00
_cell.angle_gamma   90.00
#
_symmetry.space_group_name_H-M   'P 1'
#
loop_
_entity.id
_entity.type
_entity.pdbx_description
1 polymer ?
#
loop_
_entity_poly.entity_id
_entity_poly.type
_entity_poly.pdbx_seq_one_letter_code
_entity_poly.pdbx_strand_id
1 'polypeptide(L)' 'MAIRDVIYNSFFEEPIGQILIEDENLKFIVFDAEKEVISQWKN' A
#
# COMPACT_ATOMS: atom_id res chain seq x y z
N MET A 1 2.96 1.28 -8.41
CA MET A 1 2.98 2.56 -7.64
C MET A 1 3.79 2.37 -6.37
N ALA A 2 4.21 3.43 -5.67
CA ALA A 2 4.91 3.33 -4.39
C ALA A 2 4.16 4.12 -3.33
N ILE A 3 3.85 3.48 -2.20
CA ILE A 3 2.99 4.01 -1.15
C ILE A 3 3.77 3.99 0.16
N ARG A 4 3.73 5.09 0.91
CA ARG A 4 4.31 5.14 2.25
C ARG A 4 3.50 4.24 3.18
N ASP A 5 4.17 3.51 4.05
CA ASP A 5 3.57 2.67 5.09
C ASP A 5 2.47 3.39 5.88
N VAL A 6 2.67 4.64 6.27
CA VAL A 6 1.67 5.43 7.02
C VAL A 6 0.36 5.61 6.23
N ILE A 7 0.42 5.76 4.92
CA ILE A 7 -0.76 5.90 4.05
C ILE A 7 -1.43 4.54 3.83
N TYR A 8 -0.62 3.49 3.68
CA TYR A 8 -1.13 2.14 3.55
C TYR A 8 -1.95 1.75 4.79
N ASN A 9 -1.38 1.96 5.98
CA ASN A 9 -2.02 1.61 7.26
C ASN A 9 -3.24 2.50 7.57
N SER A 10 -3.27 3.76 7.11
CA SER A 10 -4.38 4.67 7.43
C SER A 10 -5.57 4.60 6.47
N PHE A 11 -5.34 4.20 5.22
CA PHE A 11 -6.37 4.25 4.16
C PHE A 11 -6.55 2.91 3.47
N PHE A 12 -5.47 2.24 3.09
CA PHE A 12 -5.58 1.01 2.32
C PHE A 12 -5.98 -0.19 3.17
N GLU A 13 -5.72 -0.20 4.49
CA GLU A 13 -6.24 -1.24 5.40
C GLU A 13 -7.75 -1.14 5.65
N GLU A 14 -8.37 0.02 5.37
CA GLU A 14 -9.82 0.18 5.49
C GLU A 14 -10.57 -0.64 4.42
N PRO A 15 -11.81 -1.09 4.67
CA PRO A 15 -12.56 -1.94 3.74
C PRO A 15 -12.67 -1.37 2.32
N ILE A 16 -12.87 -0.05 2.19
CA ILE A 16 -12.94 0.60 0.88
C ILE A 16 -11.59 0.62 0.15
N GLY A 17 -10.49 0.73 0.90
CA GLY A 17 -9.14 0.66 0.36
C GLY A 17 -8.81 -0.74 -0.17
N GLN A 18 -9.23 -1.78 0.55
CA GLN A 18 -9.07 -3.17 0.11
C GLN A 18 -9.89 -3.46 -1.17
N ILE A 19 -11.15 -3.03 -1.22
CA ILE A 19 -11.99 -3.18 -2.44
C ILE A 19 -11.32 -2.53 -3.65
N LEU A 20 -10.78 -1.31 -3.49
CA LEU A 20 -10.08 -0.63 -4.59
C LEU A 20 -8.83 -1.40 -5.05
N ILE A 21 -8.08 -2.01 -4.13
CA ILE A 21 -6.91 -2.82 -4.49
C ILE A 21 -7.31 -4.04 -5.31
N GLU A 22 -8.39 -4.72 -4.91
CA GLU A 22 -8.88 -5.94 -5.54
C GLU A 22 -9.53 -5.67 -6.90
N ASP A 23 -10.46 -4.72 -6.99
CA ASP A 23 -11.23 -4.43 -8.21
C ASP A 23 -10.36 -3.89 -9.35
N GLU A 24 -9.42 -3.00 -9.03
CA GLU A 24 -8.53 -2.38 -10.02
C GLU A 24 -7.21 -3.15 -10.18
N ASN A 25 -7.04 -4.27 -9.47
CA ASN A 25 -5.82 -5.09 -9.47
C ASN A 25 -4.55 -4.24 -9.31
N LEU A 26 -4.56 -3.35 -8.32
CA LEU A 26 -3.52 -2.35 -8.15
C LEU A 26 -2.19 -2.98 -7.77
N LYS A 27 -1.18 -2.78 -8.62
CA LYS A 27 0.20 -3.19 -8.34
C LYS A 27 0.98 -2.07 -7.67
N PHE A 28 1.47 -2.31 -6.46
CA PHE A 28 2.24 -1.32 -5.72
C PHE A 28 3.21 -1.92 -4.71
N ILE A 29 4.16 -1.09 -4.30
CA ILE A 29 5.06 -1.38 -3.19
C ILE A 29 4.68 -0.51 -2.00
N VAL A 30 4.85 -1.06 -0.81
CA VAL A 30 4.78 -0.31 0.44
C VAL A 30 6.20 -0.14 0.95
N PHE A 31 6.54 1.09 1.35
CA PHE A 31 7.88 1.40 1.86
C PHE A 31 7.81 2.25 3.12
N ASP A 32 8.76 2.02 4.03
CA ASP A 32 9.02 2.85 5.20
C ASP A 32 9.96 3.98 4.77
N ALA A 33 9.46 5.21 4.80
CA ALA A 33 10.19 6.38 4.33
C ALA A 33 11.28 6.85 5.31
N GLU A 34 11.20 6.50 6.60
CA GLU A 34 12.20 6.88 7.59
C GLU A 34 13.40 5.94 7.54
N LYS A 35 13.15 4.66 7.27
CA LYS A 35 14.21 3.63 7.15
C LYS A 35 14.73 3.45 5.72
N GLU A 36 14.08 4.07 4.74
CA GLU A 36 14.38 3.93 3.31
C GLU A 36 14.36 2.47 2.82
N VAL A 37 13.42 1.67 3.33
CA VAL A 37 13.28 0.25 2.97
C VAL A 37 11.91 -0.07 2.40
N ILE A 38 11.87 -1.01 1.45
CA ILE A 38 10.63 -1.58 0.96
C ILE A 38 10.17 -2.66 1.95
N SER A 39 8.95 -2.50 2.48
CA SER A 39 8.38 -3.42 3.45
C SER A 39 7.51 -4.50 2.80
N GLN A 40 6.82 -4.19 1.70
CA GLN A 40 5.94 -5.13 1.00
C GLN A 40 5.88 -4.89 -0.51
N TRP A 41 5.61 -5.98 -1.24
CA TRP A 41 5.31 -5.98 -2.67
C TRP A 41 3.91 -6.58 -2.88
N LYS A 42 3.02 -5.84 -3.56
CA LYS A 42 1.66 -6.26 -3.92
C LYS A 42 1.52 -6.27 -5.45
N ASN A 43 1.15 -7.42 -6.01
CA ASN A 43 1.17 -7.73 -7.44
C ASN A 43 -0.16 -8.28 -7.94
#